data_AF-A0A377GMN0-F1
#
_entry.id   AF-A0A377GMN0-F1
#
_cell.length_a   1.000
_cell.length_b   1.000
_cell.length_c   1.000
_cell.angle_alpha   90.00
_cell.angle_beta   90.00
_cell.angle_gamma   90.00
#
_symmetry.space_group_name_H-M   'P 1'
#
loop_
_entity.id
_entity.type
_entity.pdbx_description
1 polymer ?
#
loop_
_entity_poly.entity_id
_entity_poly.type
_entity_poly.pdbx_seq_one_letter_code
_entity_poly.pdbx_strand_id
1 'polypeptide(L)'
;MQGYCIQAAMFRLPIPFLNRFVHDFWILRAIESNTVVAQLHGLATSRKNGCIVPIGYNKDHSLRAYCIAYDTQFANQYGLHTGTFALPIHAHHTVYQQEDCVQRWLQGIKAVKTINALDLNYPPCGFKIPLSATINSNSIYHTFAHVMDIPLHTFAGFFHIGINTSLYEQIKQYL
;
A
#
# COMPACT_ATOMS: atom_id res chain seq x y z
N MET A 1 -16.71 15.11 15.98
CA MET A 1 -16.09 13.87 15.50
C MET A 1 -15.19 14.25 14.34
N GLN A 2 -13.95 13.78 14.33
CA GLN A 2 -13.04 13.99 13.20
C GLN A 2 -13.47 13.03 12.07
N GLY A 3 -13.80 13.57 10.91
CA GLY A 3 -14.11 12.79 9.73
C GLY A 3 -12.84 12.24 9.08
N TYR A 4 -12.94 11.08 8.44
CA TYR A 4 -11.83 10.46 7.72
C TYR A 4 -12.22 10.16 6.28
N CYS A 5 -11.22 10.13 5.39
CA CYS A 5 -11.36 9.61 4.04
C CYS A 5 -10.19 8.70 3.67
N ILE A 6 -10.45 7.71 2.80
CA ILE A 6 -9.43 6.86 2.19
C ILE A 6 -9.12 7.41 0.80
N GLN A 7 -7.84 7.63 0.54
CA GLN A 7 -7.34 8.11 -0.74
C GLN A 7 -6.43 7.08 -1.38
N ALA A 8 -6.58 6.89 -2.68
CA ALA A 8 -5.53 6.33 -3.50
C ALA A 8 -4.41 7.36 -3.64
N ALA A 9 -3.15 6.93 -3.63
CA ALA A 9 -2.01 7.78 -3.87
C ALA A 9 -0.96 7.06 -4.71
N MET A 10 -0.19 7.84 -5.47
CA MET A 10 0.92 7.32 -6.27
C MET A 10 2.23 8.04 -5.96
N PHE A 11 3.31 7.25 -5.95
CA PHE A 11 4.70 7.68 -5.97
C PHE A 11 5.30 7.36 -7.34
N ARG A 12 5.85 8.38 -8.01
CA ARG A 12 6.54 8.19 -9.29
C ARG A 12 7.92 7.60 -9.04
N LEU A 13 8.23 6.49 -9.71
CA LEU A 13 9.54 5.87 -9.60
C LEU A 13 10.59 6.75 -10.29
N PRO A 14 11.76 6.97 -9.66
CA PRO A 14 12.82 7.80 -10.22
C PRO A 14 13.62 7.03 -11.27
N ILE A 15 12.95 6.53 -12.32
CA ILE A 15 13.58 5.82 -13.43
C ILE A 15 14.02 6.86 -14.48
N PRO A 16 15.33 6.98 -14.77
CA PRO A 16 15.82 7.92 -15.78
C PRO A 16 15.10 7.71 -17.12
N PHE A 17 14.65 8.80 -17.73
CA PHE A 17 13.96 8.84 -19.03
C PHE A 17 12.60 8.11 -19.10
N LEU A 18 12.12 7.51 -17.99
CA LEU A 18 10.87 6.77 -17.89
C LEU A 18 10.07 7.19 -16.65
N ASN A 19 9.48 8.39 -16.68
CA ASN A 19 8.78 9.00 -15.54
C ASN A 19 7.31 8.56 -15.36
N ARG A 20 6.89 7.47 -16.03
CA ARG A 20 5.50 6.99 -16.03
C ARG A 20 5.26 5.77 -15.15
N PHE A 21 6.29 5.15 -14.58
CA PHE A 21 6.12 4.02 -13.68
C PHE A 21 5.84 4.50 -12.26
N VAL A 22 4.88 3.86 -11.59
CA VAL A 22 4.43 4.29 -10.28
C VAL A 22 4.28 3.13 -9.29
N HIS A 23 4.43 3.49 -8.02
CA HIS A 23 4.07 2.70 -6.86
C HIS A 23 2.80 3.30 -6.26
N ASP A 24 1.73 2.53 -6.20
CA ASP A 24 0.46 2.93 -5.61
C ASP A 24 0.37 2.49 -4.14
N PHE A 25 -0.30 3.31 -3.34
CA PHE A 25 -0.54 3.04 -1.93
C PHE A 25 -1.81 3.74 -1.45
N TRP A 26 -2.32 3.31 -0.30
CA TRP A 26 -3.52 3.89 0.30
C TRP A 26 -3.15 4.85 1.42
N ILE A 27 -3.93 5.92 1.56
CA ILE A 27 -3.78 6.93 2.59
C ILE A 27 -5.08 7.02 3.38
N LEU A 28 -4.98 7.00 4.71
CA LEU A 28 -6.04 7.49 5.58
C LEU A 28 -5.75 8.96 5.90
N ARG A 29 -6.72 9.83 5.63
CA ARG A 29 -6.60 11.27 5.89
C ARG A 29 -7.71 11.74 6.81
N ALA A 30 -7.36 12.58 7.78
CA ALA A 30 -8.33 13.32 8.57
C ALA A 30 -8.83 14.53 7.75
N ILE A 31 -10.15 14.67 7.63
CA ILE A 31 -10.78 15.63 6.71
C ILE A 31 -10.58 17.07 7.21
N GLU A 32 -10.85 17.33 8.48
CA GLU A 32 -10.89 18.69 9.03
C GLU A 32 -9.49 19.31 9.07
N SER A 33 -8.49 18.52 9.47
CA SER A 33 -7.10 18.97 9.54
C SER A 33 -6.35 18.80 8.21
N ASN A 34 -6.93 18.10 7.25
CA ASN A 34 -6.29 17.69 6.00
C ASN A 34 -4.95 16.96 6.22
N THR A 35 -4.79 16.25 7.35
CA THR A 35 -3.54 15.57 7.72
C THR A 35 -3.54 14.11 7.31
N VAL A 36 -2.40 13.63 6.80
CA VAL A 36 -2.20 12.18 6.56
C VAL A 36 -2.03 11.49 7.91
N VAL A 37 -2.95 10.59 8.22
CA VAL A 37 -3.04 9.88 9.50
C VAL A 37 -2.23 8.60 9.43
N ALA A 38 -2.38 7.85 8.34
CA ALA A 38 -1.67 6.61 8.11
C ALA A 38 -1.56 6.29 6.62
N GLN A 39 -0.62 5.40 6.27
CA GLN A 39 -0.48 4.84 4.94
C GLN A 39 -0.45 3.30 4.97
N LEU A 40 -1.02 2.67 3.96
CA LEU A 40 -0.96 1.22 3.71
C LEU A 40 -0.22 0.96 2.39
N HIS A 41 0.85 0.17 2.45
CA HIS A 41 1.73 -0.11 1.32
C HIS A 41 2.06 -1.59 1.16
N GLY A 42 2.36 -2.00 -0.08
CA GLY A 42 3.29 -3.09 -0.33
C GLY A 42 4.67 -2.53 -0.61
N LEU A 43 5.69 -2.95 0.14
CA LEU A 43 7.06 -2.47 0.00
C LEU A 43 8.03 -3.63 -0.18
N ALA A 44 9.15 -3.34 -0.83
CA ALA A 44 10.27 -4.25 -0.84
C ALA A 44 11.03 -4.12 0.48
N THR A 45 11.32 -5.25 1.11
CA THR A 45 12.01 -5.30 2.41
C THR A 45 13.15 -6.29 2.34
N SER A 46 14.35 -5.83 2.67
CA SER A 46 15.52 -6.68 2.75
C SER A 46 15.35 -7.76 3.81
N ARG A 47 15.43 -9.04 3.41
CA ARG A 47 15.40 -10.17 4.36
C ARG A 47 16.60 -10.18 5.31
N LYS A 48 17.72 -9.54 4.93
CA LYS A 48 18.97 -9.54 5.70
C LYS A 48 18.94 -8.65 6.93
N ASN A 49 18.30 -7.49 6.83
CA ASN A 49 18.34 -6.45 7.86
C ASN A 49 16.99 -5.78 8.13
N GLY A 50 15.92 -6.22 7.46
CA GLY A 50 14.57 -5.67 7.65
C GLY A 50 14.37 -4.25 7.06
N CYS A 51 15.37 -3.70 6.36
CA CYS A 51 15.26 -2.35 5.79
C CYS A 51 14.22 -2.31 4.66
N ILE A 52 13.32 -1.34 4.76
CA ILE A 52 12.35 -1.00 3.70
C ILE A 52 13.07 -0.26 2.58
N VAL A 53 12.76 -0.60 1.33
CA VAL A 53 13.11 0.18 0.15
C VAL A 53 11.87 0.38 -0.74
N PRO A 54 11.73 1.54 -1.42
CA PRO A 54 10.53 1.84 -2.22
C PRO A 54 10.26 0.81 -3.33
N ILE A 55 11.33 0.31 -3.96
CA ILE A 55 11.33 -0.74 -4.99
C ILE A 55 12.53 -1.65 -4.73
N GLY A 56 12.32 -2.95 -4.87
CA GLY A 56 13.37 -3.93 -4.67
C GLY A 56 14.22 -4.14 -5.91
N TYR A 57 15.54 -4.14 -5.75
CA TYR A 57 16.51 -4.41 -6.83
C TYR A 57 17.32 -5.69 -6.59
N ASN A 58 17.25 -6.24 -5.38
CA ASN A 58 18.01 -7.42 -4.98
C ASN A 58 17.08 -8.63 -4.86
N LYS A 59 17.58 -9.81 -5.27
CA LYS A 59 16.89 -11.10 -5.11
C LYS A 59 16.56 -11.45 -3.65
N ASP A 60 17.29 -10.88 -2.69
CA ASP A 60 17.07 -11.11 -1.26
C ASP A 60 15.93 -10.23 -0.68
N HIS A 61 15.26 -9.42 -1.51
CA HIS A 61 14.14 -8.62 -1.06
C HIS A 61 12.84 -9.44 -1.03
N SER A 62 12.10 -9.30 0.06
CA SER A 62 10.74 -9.81 0.22
C SER A 62 9.71 -8.73 -0.07
N LEU A 63 8.53 -9.11 -0.56
CA LEU A 63 7.38 -8.23 -0.62
C LEU A 63 6.66 -8.29 0.72
N ARG A 64 6.51 -7.14 1.36
CA ARG A 64 5.86 -7.01 2.67
C ARG A 64 4.76 -5.94 2.62
N ALA A 65 3.66 -6.21 3.29
CA ALA A 65 2.62 -5.23 3.60
C ALA A 65 2.99 -4.43 4.86
N TYR A 66 2.67 -3.15 4.86
CA TYR A 66 2.87 -2.25 6.01
C TYR A 66 1.67 -1.34 6.21
N CYS A 67 1.32 -1.11 7.48
CA CYS A 67 0.59 0.06 7.92
C CYS A 67 1.56 0.98 8.65
N ILE A 68 1.69 2.23 8.21
CA ILE A 68 2.54 3.24 8.83
C ILE A 68 1.61 4.32 9.36
N ALA A 69 1.42 4.36 10.68
CA ALA A 69 0.66 5.42 11.33
C ALA A 69 1.58 6.59 11.67
N TYR A 70 1.15 7.81 11.34
CA TYR A 70 1.88 9.05 11.63
C TYR A 70 1.24 9.82 12.77
N ASP A 71 -0.08 9.74 12.90
CA ASP A 71 -0.81 10.39 13.97
C ASP A 71 -0.75 9.54 15.25
N THR A 72 -0.17 10.10 16.32
CA THR A 72 0.01 9.40 17.60
C THR A 72 -1.31 9.07 18.28
N GLN A 73 -2.34 9.92 18.16
CA GLN A 73 -3.64 9.68 18.80
C GLN A 73 -4.33 8.49 18.15
N PHE A 74 -4.37 8.49 16.82
CA PHE A 74 -4.90 7.39 16.01
C PHE A 74 -4.13 6.09 16.27
N ALA A 75 -2.79 6.15 16.30
CA ALA A 75 -1.97 4.98 16.56
C ALA A 75 -2.28 4.37 17.94
N ASN A 76 -2.34 5.20 18.99
CA ASN A 76 -2.69 4.75 20.34
C ASN A 76 -4.10 4.16 20.42
N GLN A 77 -5.08 4.81 19.76
CA GLN A 77 -6.47 4.36 19.77
C GLN A 77 -6.65 2.95 19.18
N TYR A 78 -5.84 2.59 18.17
CA TYR A 78 -5.96 1.31 17.46
C TYR A 78 -4.81 0.35 17.73
N GLY A 79 -3.98 0.61 18.74
CA GLY A 79 -2.86 -0.26 19.13
C GLY A 79 -1.80 -0.42 18.03
N LEU A 80 -1.57 0.63 17.24
CA LEU A 80 -0.56 0.67 16.19
C LEU A 80 0.73 1.33 16.71
N HIS A 81 1.86 0.95 16.12
CA HIS A 81 3.10 1.69 16.30
C HIS A 81 3.16 2.86 15.32
N THR A 82 3.64 4.00 15.80
CA THR A 82 3.97 5.13 14.93
C THR A 82 5.22 4.81 14.11
N GLY A 83 5.28 5.32 12.88
CA GLY A 83 6.42 5.14 11.99
C GLY A 83 6.76 6.43 11.25
N THR A 84 7.98 6.48 10.72
CA THR A 84 8.53 7.68 10.05
C THR A 84 8.78 7.47 8.56
N PHE A 85 8.73 6.24 8.07
CA PHE A 85 8.86 5.96 6.64
C PHE A 85 7.67 6.54 5.89
N ALA A 86 7.92 7.31 4.84
CA ALA A 86 6.87 7.84 3.97
C ALA A 86 7.40 7.95 2.54
N LEU A 87 6.56 7.55 1.58
CA LEU A 87 6.84 7.85 0.18
C LEU A 87 6.28 9.23 -0.18
N PRO A 88 6.96 10.01 -1.04
CA PRO A 88 6.40 11.24 -1.58
C PRO A 88 5.07 11.00 -2.31
N ILE A 89 4.05 11.76 -1.94
CA ILE A 89 2.73 11.72 -2.56
C ILE A 89 2.75 12.64 -3.79
N HIS A 90 2.91 12.06 -4.98
CA HIS A 90 2.96 12.83 -6.23
C HIS A 90 1.58 13.16 -6.78
N ALA A 91 0.59 12.32 -6.51
CA ALA A 91 -0.83 12.60 -6.70
C ALA A 91 -1.65 11.72 -5.75
N HIS A 92 -2.88 12.15 -5.49
CA HIS A 92 -3.86 11.37 -4.73
C HIS A 92 -5.27 11.63 -5.22
N HIS A 93 -6.19 10.72 -4.89
CA HIS A 93 -7.62 10.83 -5.20
C HIS A 93 -8.44 10.27 -4.04
N THR A 94 -9.45 11.01 -3.57
CA THR A 94 -10.37 10.50 -2.54
C THR A 94 -11.27 9.45 -3.16
N VAL A 95 -11.12 8.21 -2.69
CA VAL A 95 -11.86 7.04 -3.17
C VAL A 95 -13.06 6.75 -2.29
N TYR A 96 -12.92 6.95 -0.97
CA TYR A 96 -13.97 6.61 -0.02
C TYR A 96 -14.08 7.64 1.10
N GLN A 97 -15.30 8.11 1.36
CA GLN A 97 -15.61 9.09 2.40
C GLN A 97 -17.04 8.84 2.91
N GLN A 98 -17.17 7.88 3.83
CA GLN A 98 -18.42 7.57 4.53
C GLN A 98 -18.11 7.35 6.03
N GLU A 99 -19.15 7.19 6.85
CA GLU A 99 -19.02 7.07 8.32
C GLU A 99 -18.17 5.85 8.76
N ASP A 100 -18.20 4.76 8.00
CA ASP A 100 -17.45 3.53 8.23
C ASP A 100 -16.02 3.56 7.67
N CYS A 101 -15.53 4.71 7.20
CA CYS A 101 -14.22 4.87 6.58
C CYS A 101 -13.08 4.26 7.42
N VAL A 102 -13.08 4.53 8.74
CA VAL A 102 -12.06 3.97 9.64
C VAL A 102 -12.21 2.46 9.77
N GLN A 103 -13.44 1.95 9.83
CA GLN A 103 -13.70 0.50 9.95
C GLN A 103 -13.17 -0.26 8.73
N ARG A 104 -13.36 0.29 7.51
CA ARG A 104 -12.77 -0.25 6.27
C ARG A 104 -11.25 -0.24 6.31
N TRP A 105 -10.65 0.88 6.74
CA TRP A 105 -9.20 0.97 6.91
C TRP A 105 -8.64 -0.08 7.88
N LEU A 106 -9.33 -0.33 8.99
CA LEU A 106 -8.93 -1.35 9.96
C LEU A 106 -8.96 -2.77 9.37
N GLN A 107 -9.82 -3.06 8.39
CA GLN A 107 -9.75 -4.34 7.66
C GLN A 107 -8.44 -4.46 6.88
N GLY A 108 -8.02 -3.38 6.20
CA GLY A 108 -6.72 -3.31 5.54
C GLY A 108 -5.56 -3.59 6.50
N ILE A 109 -5.60 -3.02 7.71
CA ILE A 109 -4.61 -3.27 8.77
C ILE A 109 -4.57 -4.75 9.16
N LYS A 110 -5.72 -5.39 9.37
CA LYS A 110 -5.77 -6.82 9.74
C LYS A 110 -5.10 -7.71 8.69
N ALA A 111 -5.27 -7.39 7.41
CA ALA A 111 -4.66 -8.16 6.32
C ALA A 111 -3.14 -8.06 6.27
N VAL A 112 -2.50 -7.06 6.89
CA VAL A 112 -1.04 -6.87 6.87
C VAL A 112 -0.31 -8.13 7.36
N LYS A 113 -0.74 -8.71 8.49
CA LYS A 113 -0.12 -9.92 9.05
C LYS A 113 -0.29 -11.11 8.10
N THR A 114 -1.50 -11.30 7.56
CA THR A 114 -1.83 -12.40 6.66
C THR A 114 -1.05 -12.33 5.35
N ILE A 115 -0.95 -11.13 4.74
CA ILE A 115 -0.14 -10.90 3.54
C ILE A 115 1.34 -11.22 3.84
N ASN A 116 1.86 -10.75 4.96
CA ASN A 116 3.25 -10.97 5.34
C ASN A 116 3.58 -12.45 5.65
N ALA A 117 2.60 -13.25 6.03
CA ALA A 117 2.76 -14.68 6.27
C ALA A 117 2.96 -15.50 4.99
N LEU A 118 2.58 -14.97 3.82
CA LEU A 118 2.85 -15.59 2.52
C LEU A 118 4.36 -15.59 2.14
N ASP A 119 5.17 -14.81 2.86
CA ASP A 119 6.62 -14.69 2.69
C ASP A 119 7.10 -14.51 1.24
N LEU A 120 6.37 -13.68 0.48
CA LEU A 120 6.58 -13.50 -0.96
C LEU A 120 7.94 -12.85 -1.27
N ASN A 121 8.55 -13.28 -2.37
CA ASN A 121 9.73 -12.60 -2.93
C ASN A 121 9.32 -11.34 -3.69
N TYR A 122 10.09 -10.26 -3.54
CA TYR A 122 9.91 -9.06 -4.34
C TYR A 122 10.65 -9.22 -5.67
N PRO A 123 9.98 -9.05 -6.83
CA PRO A 123 10.64 -9.18 -8.11
C PRO A 123 11.67 -8.04 -8.30
N PRO A 124 12.89 -8.31 -8.77
CA PRO A 124 13.86 -7.26 -9.08
C PRO A 124 13.26 -6.20 -10.02
N CYS A 125 13.49 -4.94 -9.71
CA CYS A 125 12.90 -3.77 -10.39
C CYS A 125 11.36 -3.74 -10.39
N GLY A 126 10.70 -4.56 -9.57
CA GLY A 126 9.25 -4.57 -9.43
C GLY A 126 8.49 -5.32 -10.53
N PHE A 127 9.12 -6.13 -11.39
CA PHE A 127 8.41 -6.86 -12.44
C PHE A 127 8.97 -8.24 -12.77
N LYS A 128 8.12 -9.10 -13.36
CA LYS A 128 8.51 -10.38 -14.00
C LYS A 128 8.08 -10.38 -15.46
N ILE A 129 8.68 -11.26 -16.26
CA ILE A 129 8.21 -11.57 -17.62
C ILE A 129 7.53 -12.96 -17.56
N PRO A 130 6.28 -13.12 -18.02
CA PRO A 130 5.39 -12.08 -18.55
C PRO A 130 4.91 -11.10 -17.46
N LEU A 131 4.65 -9.84 -17.82
CA LEU A 131 4.24 -8.78 -16.87
C LEU A 131 2.99 -9.16 -16.07
N SER A 132 2.09 -9.94 -16.67
CA SER A 132 0.87 -10.47 -16.04
C SER A 132 1.15 -11.37 -14.82
N ALA A 133 2.33 -11.98 -14.72
CA ALA A 133 2.72 -12.80 -13.58
C ALA A 133 3.34 -11.99 -12.44
N THR A 134 3.37 -10.67 -12.54
CA THR A 134 4.00 -9.82 -11.52
C THR A 134 3.11 -9.70 -10.29
N ILE A 135 3.64 -10.18 -9.16
CA ILE A 135 3.17 -9.84 -7.81
C ILE A 135 4.20 -8.89 -7.20
N ASN A 136 3.80 -7.66 -6.91
CA ASN A 136 4.68 -6.60 -6.38
C ASN A 136 3.92 -5.64 -5.44
N SER A 137 4.46 -4.44 -5.22
CA SER A 137 3.83 -3.38 -4.41
C SER A 137 2.42 -3.01 -4.87
N ASN A 138 2.17 -2.87 -6.18
CA ASN A 138 0.85 -2.49 -6.70
C ASN A 138 -0.15 -3.64 -6.60
N SER A 139 0.31 -4.89 -6.58
CA SER A 139 -0.55 -6.04 -6.27
C SER A 139 -1.04 -6.02 -4.81
N ILE A 140 -0.20 -5.54 -3.88
CA ILE A 140 -0.64 -5.31 -2.49
C ILE A 140 -1.63 -4.15 -2.41
N TYR A 141 -1.40 -3.07 -3.16
CA TYR A 141 -2.37 -1.97 -3.28
C TYR A 141 -3.73 -2.47 -3.76
N HIS A 142 -3.78 -3.30 -4.81
CA HIS A 142 -5.02 -3.92 -5.28
C HIS A 142 -5.63 -4.84 -4.23
N THR A 143 -4.81 -5.65 -3.55
CA THR A 143 -5.27 -6.53 -2.46
C THR A 143 -5.96 -5.75 -1.36
N PHE A 144 -5.40 -4.61 -0.93
CA PHE A 144 -6.03 -3.78 0.09
C PHE A 144 -7.36 -3.18 -0.36
N ALA A 145 -7.53 -2.84 -1.64
CA ALA A 145 -8.81 -2.36 -2.16
C ALA A 145 -9.94 -3.38 -1.91
N HIS A 146 -9.68 -4.66 -2.24
CA HIS A 146 -10.63 -5.75 -1.99
C HIS A 146 -10.86 -5.99 -0.49
N VAL A 147 -9.80 -6.00 0.31
CA VAL A 147 -9.92 -6.23 1.77
C VAL A 147 -10.73 -5.12 2.46
N MET A 148 -10.52 -3.88 2.07
CA MET A 148 -11.25 -2.72 2.61
C MET A 148 -12.63 -2.55 1.95
N ASP A 149 -12.95 -3.36 0.94
CA ASP A 149 -14.17 -3.28 0.14
C ASP A 149 -14.39 -1.85 -0.43
N ILE A 150 -13.33 -1.26 -0.99
CA ILE A 150 -13.38 0.07 -1.63
C ILE A 150 -13.05 -0.05 -3.13
N PRO A 151 -13.52 0.89 -3.97
CA PRO A 151 -13.17 0.89 -5.38
C PRO A 151 -11.66 0.95 -5.61
N LEU A 152 -11.15 0.11 -6.52
CA LEU A 152 -9.78 0.24 -6.99
C LEU A 152 -9.65 1.49 -7.87
N HIS A 153 -8.68 2.34 -7.59
CA HIS A 153 -8.37 3.51 -8.41
C HIS A 153 -7.04 3.33 -9.13
N THR A 154 -6.95 3.85 -10.36
CA THR A 154 -5.71 3.89 -11.14
C THR A 154 -5.51 5.29 -11.70
N PHE A 155 -4.27 5.76 -11.74
CA PHE A 155 -3.94 7.10 -12.22
C PHE A 155 -3.70 7.08 -13.73
N ALA A 156 -4.62 7.68 -14.49
CA ALA A 156 -4.54 7.69 -15.95
C ALA A 156 -3.20 8.26 -16.45
N GLY A 157 -2.60 7.61 -17.46
CA GLY A 157 -1.32 8.02 -18.05
C GLY A 157 -0.07 7.42 -17.39
N PHE A 158 -0.23 6.59 -16.34
CA PHE A 158 0.86 5.92 -15.65
C PHE A 158 0.83 4.40 -15.82
N PHE A 159 1.99 3.76 -15.66
CA PHE A 159 2.17 2.32 -15.69
C PHE A 159 2.21 1.76 -14.27
N HIS A 160 1.16 1.05 -13.92
CA HIS A 160 0.97 0.40 -12.63
C HIS A 160 1.27 -1.10 -12.75
N ILE A 161 2.55 -1.48 -12.90
CA ILE A 161 2.90 -2.90 -13.06
C ILE A 161 2.38 -3.68 -11.84
N GLY A 162 1.71 -4.81 -12.06
CA GLY A 162 1.16 -5.67 -10.99
C GLY A 162 -0.23 -5.27 -10.49
N ILE A 163 -0.81 -4.18 -11.00
CA ILE A 163 -2.12 -3.66 -10.56
C ILE A 163 -3.30 -4.58 -10.88
N ASN A 164 -3.17 -5.43 -11.90
CA ASN A 164 -4.23 -6.36 -12.31
C ASN A 164 -4.21 -7.65 -11.47
N THR A 165 -3.29 -7.77 -10.52
CA THR A 165 -3.10 -8.96 -9.69
C THR A 165 -3.44 -8.63 -8.25
N SER A 166 -4.35 -9.41 -7.65
CA SER A 166 -4.70 -9.33 -6.24
C SER A 166 -4.37 -10.65 -5.54
N LEU A 167 -3.91 -10.56 -4.29
CA LEU A 167 -3.72 -11.71 -3.41
C LEU A 167 -4.99 -12.04 -2.59
N TYR A 168 -6.08 -11.28 -2.76
CA TYR A 168 -7.28 -11.39 -1.94
C TYR A 168 -7.82 -12.83 -1.83
N GLU A 169 -7.98 -13.51 -2.96
CA GLU A 169 -8.46 -14.90 -3.00
C GLU A 169 -7.58 -15.87 -2.20
N GLN A 170 -6.27 -15.60 -2.10
CA GLN A 170 -5.32 -16.42 -1.34
C GLN A 170 -5.42 -16.16 0.16
N ILE A 171 -5.80 -14.95 0.57
CA ILE A 171 -5.79 -14.53 1.97
C ILE A 171 -7.18 -14.51 2.62
N LYS A 172 -8.28 -14.48 1.85
CA LYS A 172 -9.63 -14.22 2.34
C LYS A 172 -10.13 -15.19 3.42
N GLN A 173 -9.66 -16.43 3.42
CA GLN A 173 -10.02 -17.43 4.45
C GLN A 173 -9.32 -17.20 5.80
N TYR A 174 -8.37 -16.26 5.87
CA TYR A 174 -7.58 -15.94 7.05
C TYR A 174 -7.82 -14.50 7.55
N LEU A 175 -8.85 -13.81 7.02
CA LEU A 175 -9.27 -12.45 7.41
C LEU A 175 -10.49 -12.53 8.32
#